data_AF-A0A937RD64-F1
#
_entry.id   AF-A0A937RD64-F1
#
_cell.length_a   1.000
_cell.length_b   1.000
_cell.length_c   1.000
_cell.angle_alpha   90.00
_cell.angle_beta   90.00
_cell.angle_gamma   90.00
#
_symmetry.space_group_name_H-M   'P 1'
#
loop_
_entity.id
_entity.type
_entity.pdbx_description
1 polymer ?
#
loop_
_entity_poly.entity_id
_entity_poly.type
_entity_poly.pdbx_seq_one_letter_code
_entity_poly.pdbx_strand_id
1 'polypeptide(L)'
;MSEPPPLPSQPQRQGGDLRGFLIRVGAIMLAALVVLYAAARWLPLAGRSVPDDVVRWQDAAKHVGEYSTVEGTIVGSYNSGKACFLNFASDWRHTFTAVIFARRFAAFPERPEEHYRGRRVRVTGLVVEYRGKPEIVLDSPDQIEVLD
;
A
#
# COMPACT_ATOMS: atom_id res chain seq x y z
N MET A 1 -57.09 24.50 -68.03
CA MET A 1 -56.94 25.21 -66.74
C MET A 1 -57.03 24.13 -65.67
N SER A 2 -55.89 23.72 -65.13
CA SER A 2 -55.82 22.65 -64.13
C SER A 2 -55.46 23.29 -62.79
N GLU A 3 -56.28 23.03 -61.77
CA GLU A 3 -56.08 23.57 -60.43
C GLU A 3 -54.71 23.18 -59.85
N PRO A 4 -54.05 24.09 -59.11
CA PRO A 4 -52.81 23.76 -58.43
C PRO A 4 -53.05 22.76 -57.28
N PRO A 5 -52.07 21.90 -56.99
CA PRO A 5 -52.20 20.84 -55.99
C PRO A 5 -52.36 21.43 -54.58
N PRO A 6 -53.08 20.73 -53.67
CA PRO A 6 -53.30 21.20 -52.31
C PRO A 6 -52.00 21.24 -51.51
N LEU A 7 -51.88 22.25 -50.65
CA LEU A 7 -50.69 22.47 -49.81
C LEU A 7 -50.56 21.38 -48.73
N PRO A 8 -49.33 21.01 -48.36
CA PRO A 8 -49.07 20.02 -47.34
C PRO A 8 -49.56 20.46 -45.96
N SER A 9 -50.09 19.52 -45.18
CA SER A 9 -50.56 19.73 -43.82
C SER A 9 -49.40 20.05 -42.87
N GLN A 10 -49.58 21.07 -42.01
CA GLN A 10 -48.56 21.46 -41.04
C GLN A 10 -48.44 20.42 -39.91
N PRO A 11 -47.22 20.16 -39.41
CA PRO A 11 -47.01 19.20 -38.32
C PRO A 11 -47.57 19.74 -37.00
N GLN A 12 -48.30 18.89 -36.28
CA GLN A 12 -48.80 19.20 -34.94
C GLN A 12 -47.64 19.33 -33.95
N ARG A 13 -47.59 20.44 -33.19
CA ARG A 13 -46.61 20.66 -32.13
C ARG A 13 -46.88 19.72 -30.95
N GLN A 14 -46.01 18.72 -30.75
CA GLN A 14 -45.94 17.97 -29.49
C GLN A 14 -45.27 18.83 -28.41
N GLY A 15 -46.02 19.19 -27.37
CA GLY A 15 -45.46 19.78 -26.14
C GLY A 15 -44.82 18.68 -25.29
N GLY A 16 -43.51 18.77 -25.06
CA GLY A 16 -42.77 17.83 -24.22
C GLY A 16 -43.12 17.95 -22.74
N ASP A 17 -43.42 16.81 -22.10
CA ASP A 17 -43.84 16.70 -20.71
C ASP A 17 -42.65 16.87 -19.74
N LEU A 18 -42.46 18.11 -19.26
CA LEU A 18 -41.35 18.53 -18.39
C LEU A 18 -41.32 17.80 -17.03
N ARG A 19 -42.45 17.23 -16.61
CA ARG A 19 -42.58 16.54 -15.31
C ARG A 19 -41.92 15.15 -15.31
N GLY A 20 -41.93 14.45 -16.45
CA GLY A 20 -41.24 13.17 -16.60
C GLY A 20 -39.71 13.30 -16.67
N PHE A 21 -39.21 14.47 -17.09
CA PHE A 21 -37.77 14.73 -17.23
C PHE A 21 -37.08 14.91 -15.87
N LEU A 22 -37.73 15.57 -14.91
CA LEU A 22 -37.15 15.83 -13.59
C LEU A 22 -37.03 14.57 -12.71
N ILE A 23 -37.94 13.60 -12.85
CA ILE A 23 -37.88 12.33 -12.11
C ILE A 23 -36.72 11.45 -12.64
N ARG A 24 -36.44 11.49 -13.95
CA ARG A 24 -35.37 10.71 -14.57
C ARG A 24 -33.97 11.23 -14.22
N VAL A 25 -33.78 12.55 -14.09
CA VAL A 25 -32.47 13.14 -13.73
C VAL A 25 -32.08 12.84 -12.27
N GLY A 26 -33.05 12.87 -11.33
CA GLY A 26 -32.78 12.60 -9.90
C GLY A 26 -32.37 11.14 -9.61
N ALA A 27 -32.98 10.16 -10.28
CA ALA A 27 -32.63 8.75 -10.11
C ALA A 27 -31.23 8.40 -10.66
N ILE A 28 -30.79 9.08 -11.72
CA ILE A 28 -29.46 8.89 -12.31
C ILE A 28 -28.35 9.46 -11.40
N MET A 29 -28.60 10.58 -10.73
CA MET A 29 -27.63 11.20 -9.81
C MET A 29 -27.42 10.39 -8.53
N LEU A 30 -28.45 9.74 -7.98
CA LEU A 30 -28.32 8.88 -6.79
C LEU A 30 -27.59 7.56 -7.10
N ALA A 31 -27.83 6.97 -8.28
CA ALA A 31 -27.11 5.77 -8.72
C ALA A 31 -25.61 6.07 -8.95
N ALA A 32 -25.27 7.23 -9.52
CA ALA A 32 -23.88 7.64 -9.72
C ALA A 32 -23.13 7.82 -8.38
N LEU A 33 -23.78 8.36 -7.35
CA LEU A 33 -23.17 8.54 -6.03
C LEU A 33 -22.93 7.20 -5.30
N VAL A 34 -23.86 6.24 -5.43
CA VAL A 34 -23.69 4.88 -4.87
C VAL A 34 -22.59 4.11 -5.59
N VAL A 35 -22.49 4.24 -6.92
CA VAL A 35 -21.38 3.67 -7.69
C VAL A 35 -20.05 4.31 -7.32
N LEU A 36 -19.99 5.63 -7.10
CA LEU A 36 -18.77 6.31 -6.66
C LEU A 36 -18.35 5.88 -5.23
N TYR A 37 -19.32 5.73 -4.33
CA TYR A 37 -19.08 5.28 -2.95
C TYR A 37 -18.68 3.80 -2.88
N ALA A 38 -19.25 2.95 -3.76
CA ALA A 38 -18.84 1.56 -3.90
C ALA A 38 -17.47 1.43 -4.58
N ALA A 39 -17.18 2.21 -5.62
CA ALA A 39 -15.90 2.21 -6.33
C ALA A 39 -14.73 2.67 -5.44
N ALA A 40 -14.96 3.62 -4.52
CA ALA A 40 -13.96 3.98 -3.51
C ALA A 40 -13.63 2.81 -2.55
N ARG A 41 -14.57 1.87 -2.36
CA ARG A 41 -14.40 0.63 -1.60
C ARG A 41 -13.69 -0.48 -2.39
N TRP A 42 -13.68 -0.36 -3.72
CA TRP A 42 -12.96 -1.23 -4.65
C TRP A 42 -11.70 -0.57 -5.20
N LEU A 43 -11.21 0.52 -4.60
CA LEU A 43 -9.86 0.95 -4.92
C LEU A 43 -8.95 -0.13 -4.35
N PRO A 44 -8.33 -1.00 -5.18
CA PRO A 44 -7.18 -1.72 -4.67
C PRO A 44 -6.27 -0.61 -4.15
N LEU A 45 -5.81 -0.70 -2.91
CA LEU A 45 -4.57 -0.02 -2.54
C LEU A 45 -3.58 -0.54 -3.56
N ALA A 46 -3.44 0.17 -4.68
CA ALA A 46 -2.54 -0.16 -5.76
C ALA A 46 -1.24 -0.46 -5.03
N GLY A 47 -0.80 -1.72 -5.15
CA GLY A 47 0.25 -2.27 -4.31
C GLY A 47 1.33 -1.22 -4.20
N ARG A 48 1.71 -0.86 -2.96
CA ARG A 48 2.88 -0.01 -2.78
C ARG A 48 3.96 -0.67 -3.62
N SER A 49 4.33 -0.03 -4.73
CA SER A 49 5.50 -0.41 -5.49
C SER A 49 6.62 -0.21 -4.49
N VAL A 50 7.05 -1.30 -3.87
CA VAL A 50 8.32 -1.35 -3.16
C VAL A 50 9.32 -0.79 -4.17
N PRO A 51 10.00 0.34 -3.87
CA PRO A 51 10.96 0.89 -4.80
C PRO A 51 11.91 -0.24 -5.23
N ASP A 52 12.10 -0.43 -6.54
CA ASP A 52 13.05 -1.42 -7.07
C ASP A 52 14.50 -1.14 -6.59
N ASP A 53 14.74 0.04 -6.02
CA ASP A 53 15.99 0.40 -5.38
C ASP A 53 16.14 -0.26 -4.00
N VAL A 54 16.82 -1.40 -4.01
CA VAL A 54 17.29 -2.08 -2.81
C VAL A 54 18.45 -1.29 -2.19
N VAL A 55 18.24 -0.79 -0.98
CA VAL A 55 19.21 -0.03 -0.18
C VAL A 55 20.14 -0.99 0.55
N ARG A 56 21.45 -0.73 0.54
CA ARG A 56 22.40 -1.49 1.37
C ARG A 56 22.22 -1.10 2.83
N TRP A 57 22.31 -2.06 3.76
CA TRP A 57 22.13 -1.76 5.19
C TRP A 57 23.05 -0.65 5.75
N GLN A 58 24.25 -0.47 5.18
CA GLN A 58 25.16 0.61 5.56
C GLN A 58 24.60 2.01 5.22
N ASP A 59 23.77 2.10 4.19
CA ASP A 59 23.20 3.34 3.68
C ASP A 59 21.82 3.65 4.28
N ALA A 60 21.24 2.76 5.09
CA ALA A 60 19.90 2.91 5.66
C ALA A 60 19.69 4.24 6.40
N ALA A 61 20.72 4.77 7.08
CA ALA A 61 20.64 6.06 7.76
C ALA A 61 20.30 7.24 6.82
N LYS A 62 20.65 7.14 5.54
CA LYS A 62 20.35 8.17 4.52
C LYS A 62 18.88 8.17 4.10
N HIS A 63 18.13 7.12 4.46
CA HIS A 63 16.74 6.89 4.08
C HIS A 63 15.78 7.00 5.28
N VAL A 64 16.21 7.60 6.39
CA VAL A 64 15.32 7.82 7.55
C VAL A 64 14.11 8.65 7.13
N GLY A 65 12.91 8.16 7.47
CA GLY A 65 11.63 8.74 7.08
C GLY A 65 11.06 8.17 5.77
N GLU A 66 11.82 7.35 5.06
CA GLU A 66 11.41 6.71 3.81
C GLU A 66 10.95 5.26 4.02
N TYR A 67 10.04 4.82 3.17
CA TYR A 67 9.66 3.42 3.09
C TYR A 67 10.57 2.73 2.06
N SER A 68 11.49 1.90 2.54
CA SER A 68 12.58 1.35 1.73
C SER A 68 12.76 -0.15 1.97
N THR A 69 13.40 -0.82 1.02
CA THR A 69 13.89 -2.19 1.18
C THR A 69 15.38 -2.17 1.47
N VAL A 70 15.76 -2.68 2.63
CA VAL A 70 17.14 -2.72 3.11
C VAL A 70 17.67 -4.15 3.03
N GLU A 71 18.81 -4.35 2.38
CA GLU A 71 19.41 -5.67 2.19
C GLU A 71 20.73 -5.84 2.96
N GLY A 72 20.93 -7.05 3.48
CA GLY A 72 22.21 -7.49 4.02
C GLY A 72 22.12 -8.83 4.75
N THR A 73 23.23 -9.25 5.37
CA THR A 73 23.30 -10.49 6.15
C THR A 73 23.11 -10.20 7.64
N ILE A 74 22.27 -10.99 8.31
CA ILE A 74 22.09 -10.91 9.75
C ILE A 74 23.25 -11.64 10.43
N VAL A 75 24.25 -10.89 10.88
CA VAL A 75 25.46 -11.45 11.53
C VAL A 75 25.28 -11.61 13.05
N GLY A 76 24.31 -10.92 13.63
CA GLY A 76 24.01 -10.99 15.06
C GLY A 76 22.52 -10.90 15.32
N SER A 77 22.06 -11.58 16.36
CA SER A 77 20.66 -11.58 16.76
C SER A 77 20.54 -11.71 18.28
N TYR A 78 19.52 -11.08 18.85
CA TYR A 78 19.22 -11.15 20.28
C TYR A 78 17.72 -11.03 20.53
N ASN A 79 17.16 -11.97 21.28
CA ASN A 79 15.78 -11.91 21.74
C ASN A 79 15.72 -11.67 23.25
N SER A 80 15.13 -10.55 23.63
CA SER A 80 14.96 -10.12 25.02
C SER A 80 13.68 -10.64 25.69
N GLY A 81 12.85 -11.38 24.93
CA GLY A 81 11.47 -11.72 25.29
C GLY A 81 10.46 -10.58 25.04
N LYS A 82 10.92 -9.32 24.93
CA LYS A 82 10.08 -8.15 24.57
C LYS A 82 10.23 -7.74 23.11
N ALA A 83 11.40 -7.98 22.55
CA ALA A 83 11.74 -7.75 21.16
C ALA A 83 12.88 -8.69 20.74
N CYS A 84 12.83 -9.09 19.47
CA CYS A 84 13.91 -9.73 18.75
C CYS A 84 14.59 -8.69 17.86
N PHE A 85 15.91 -8.58 17.98
CA PHE A 85 16.77 -7.69 17.21
C PHE A 85 17.58 -8.51 16.22
N LEU A 86 17.52 -8.13 14.94
CA LEU A 86 18.27 -8.73 13.83
C LEU A 86 19.28 -7.69 13.33
N ASN A 87 20.57 -7.94 13.57
CA ASN A 87 21.65 -6.99 13.37
C ASN A 87 22.53 -7.35 12.17
N PHE A 88 22.85 -6.34 11.37
CA PHE A 88 23.62 -6.47 10.13
C PHE A 88 25.13 -6.22 10.32
N ALA A 89 25.54 -5.82 11.52
CA ALA A 89 26.93 -5.67 11.93
C ALA A 89 27.17 -6.28 13.31
N SER A 90 28.41 -6.71 13.58
CA SER A 90 28.82 -7.17 14.92
C SER A 90 28.80 -6.03 15.94
N ASP A 91 29.24 -4.83 15.53
CA ASP A 91 29.04 -3.60 16.30
C ASP A 91 27.69 -2.98 15.95
N TRP A 92 26.64 -3.52 16.58
CA TRP A 92 25.24 -3.19 16.29
C TRP A 92 24.77 -1.84 16.84
N ARG A 93 25.58 -1.16 17.67
CA ARG A 93 25.13 0.00 18.47
C ARG A 93 24.77 1.22 17.62
N HIS A 94 25.37 1.34 16.43
CA HIS A 94 25.24 2.49 15.55
C HIS A 94 24.88 2.10 14.11
N THR A 95 24.44 0.86 13.91
CA THR A 95 24.12 0.32 12.58
C THR A 95 22.65 -0.01 12.47
N PHE A 96 22.22 -0.25 11.23
CA PHE A 96 20.88 -0.71 10.95
C PHE A 96 20.51 -2.00 11.70
N THR A 97 19.31 -2.01 12.28
CA THR A 97 18.72 -3.17 12.96
C THR A 97 17.28 -3.37 12.49
N ALA A 98 16.89 -4.61 12.17
CA ALA A 98 15.48 -4.97 12.02
C ALA A 98 14.93 -5.48 13.36
N VAL A 99 13.72 -5.06 13.73
CA VAL A 99 13.15 -5.31 15.06
C VAL A 99 11.78 -5.97 14.94
N ILE A 100 11.59 -7.08 15.65
CA ILE A 100 10.29 -7.74 15.80
C ILE A 100 9.88 -7.59 17.26
N PHE A 101 8.73 -6.96 17.54
CA PHE A 101 8.21 -6.86 18.90
C PHE A 101 7.47 -8.13 19.34
N ALA A 102 7.45 -8.42 20.65
CA ALA A 102 6.84 -9.64 21.20
C ALA A 102 5.38 -9.86 20.77
N ARG A 103 4.61 -8.78 20.64
CA ARG A 103 3.21 -8.81 20.15
C ARG A 103 3.06 -9.42 18.74
N ARG A 104 4.15 -9.48 17.97
CA ARG A 104 4.19 -10.01 16.61
C ARG A 104 4.81 -11.40 16.52
N PHE A 105 5.44 -11.93 17.56
CA PHE A 105 6.18 -13.20 17.49
C PHE A 105 5.37 -14.36 16.90
N ALA A 106 4.08 -14.46 17.21
CA ALA A 106 3.21 -15.51 16.68
C ALA A 106 3.02 -15.48 15.14
N ALA A 107 3.30 -14.35 14.49
CA ALA A 107 3.23 -14.21 13.03
C ALA A 107 4.57 -14.53 12.33
N PHE A 108 5.65 -14.65 13.09
CA PHE A 108 6.98 -14.96 12.58
C PHE A 108 7.34 -16.44 12.84
N PRO A 109 8.36 -16.97 12.15
CA PRO A 109 8.90 -18.29 12.45
C PRO A 109 9.27 -18.45 13.92
N GLU A 110 9.18 -19.67 14.43
CA GLU A 110 9.61 -19.99 15.78
C GLU A 110 11.08 -19.58 15.98
N ARG A 111 11.38 -18.94 17.12
CA ARG A 111 12.74 -18.46 17.46
C ARG A 111 13.34 -17.60 16.33
N PRO A 112 12.75 -16.43 16.01
CA PRO A 112 13.19 -15.59 14.90
C PRO A 112 14.67 -15.19 14.98
N GLU A 113 15.21 -15.06 16.20
CA GLU A 113 16.62 -14.80 16.44
C GLU A 113 17.56 -15.91 15.94
N GLU A 114 17.11 -17.15 15.90
CA GLU A 114 17.87 -18.27 15.33
C GLU A 114 17.56 -18.43 13.85
N HIS A 115 16.26 -18.37 13.52
CA HIS A 115 15.77 -18.59 12.18
C HIS A 115 16.48 -17.70 11.16
N TYR A 116 16.58 -16.38 11.40
CA TYR A 116 17.18 -15.45 10.45
C TYR A 116 18.70 -15.29 10.56
N ARG A 117 19.33 -15.85 11.59
CA ARG A 117 20.76 -15.65 11.84
C ARG A 117 21.60 -16.28 10.73
N GLY A 118 22.58 -15.54 10.24
CA GLY A 118 23.50 -15.97 9.19
C GLY A 118 22.96 -15.88 7.77
N ARG A 119 21.68 -15.50 7.59
CA ARG A 119 21.04 -15.42 6.27
C ARG A 119 21.10 -14.02 5.70
N ARG A 120 21.15 -13.93 4.37
CA ARG A 120 20.99 -12.70 3.61
C ARG A 120 19.50 -12.43 3.42
N VAL A 121 19.08 -11.24 3.82
CA VAL A 121 17.67 -10.87 3.83
C VAL A 121 17.44 -9.53 3.16
N ARG A 122 16.22 -9.33 2.68
CA ARG A 122 15.63 -8.01 2.38
C ARG A 122 14.58 -7.69 3.41
N VAL A 123 14.71 -6.51 4.02
CA VAL A 123 13.81 -6.00 5.05
C VAL A 123 13.11 -4.77 4.52
N THR A 124 11.79 -4.81 4.42
CA THR A 124 10.99 -3.75 3.82
C THR A 124 10.13 -3.07 4.86
N GLY A 125 10.24 -1.74 4.95
CA GLY A 125 9.45 -0.97 5.91
C GLY A 125 9.86 0.49 5.97
N LEU A 126 9.23 1.22 6.89
CA LEU A 126 9.64 2.59 7.21
C LEU A 126 10.96 2.56 7.98
N VAL A 127 11.99 3.19 7.42
CA VAL A 127 13.25 3.39 8.13
C VAL A 127 13.05 4.52 9.14
N VAL A 128 13.22 4.21 10.42
CA VAL A 128 13.07 5.17 11.51
C VAL A 128 14.38 5.32 12.27
N GLU A 129 14.67 6.50 12.80
CA GLU A 129 15.76 6.65 13.75
C GLU A 129 15.25 6.38 15.17
N TYR A 130 15.90 5.46 15.88
CA TYR A 130 15.63 5.20 17.29
C TYR A 130 16.94 5.21 18.08
N ARG A 131 17.05 6.11 19.07
CA ARG A 131 18.25 6.30 19.89
C ARG A 131 19.54 6.50 19.06
N GLY A 132 19.44 7.24 17.96
CA GLY A 132 20.59 7.59 17.11
C GLY A 132 21.07 6.48 16.18
N LYS A 133 20.23 5.47 15.89
CA LYS A 133 20.52 4.45 14.86
C LYS A 133 19.28 4.17 14.01
N PRO A 134 19.45 3.80 12.73
CA PRO A 134 18.33 3.46 11.85
C PRO A 134 17.77 2.07 12.20
N GLU A 135 16.45 1.94 12.19
CA GLU A 135 15.73 0.69 12.43
C GLU A 135 14.56 0.53 11.45
N ILE A 136 14.20 -0.72 11.13
CA ILE A 136 12.87 -1.05 10.59
C ILE A 136 12.17 -1.96 11.60
N VAL A 137 10.95 -1.60 11.99
CA VAL A 137 10.07 -2.46 12.78
C VAL A 137 9.27 -3.36 11.83
N LEU A 138 9.35 -4.66 12.08
CA LEU A 138 8.63 -5.68 11.32
C LEU A 138 7.33 -6.03 12.04
N ASP A 139 6.21 -5.76 11.37
CA ASP A 139 4.86 -6.06 11.85
C ASP A 139 4.29 -7.34 11.23
N SER A 140 4.85 -7.83 10.12
CA SER A 140 4.45 -9.05 9.44
C SER A 140 5.62 -9.77 8.73
N PRO A 141 5.56 -11.09 8.50
CA PRO A 141 6.67 -11.87 7.95
C PRO A 141 7.00 -11.54 6.49
N ASP A 142 6.04 -11.05 5.71
CA ASP A 142 6.22 -10.59 4.31
C ASP A 142 7.11 -9.35 4.18
N GLN A 143 7.40 -8.67 5.29
CA GLN A 143 8.38 -7.59 5.34
C GLN A 143 9.83 -8.07 5.41
N ILE A 144 10.08 -9.38 5.57
CA ILE A 144 11.42 -9.95 5.59
C ILE A 144 11.51 -11.15 4.64
N GLU A 145 12.23 -10.96 3.55
CA GLU A 145 12.50 -12.00 2.56
C GLU A 145 13.90 -12.57 2.79
N VAL A 146 14.04 -13.90 2.76
CA VAL A 146 15.33 -14.61 2.80
C VAL A 146 15.76 -14.89 1.36
N LEU A 147 17.00 -14.57 0.99
CA LEU A 147 17.48 -14.62 -0.40
C LEU A 147 18.33 -15.85 -0.73
N ASP A 148 18.73 -16.62 0.28
CA ASP A 148 19.73 -17.69 0.24
C ASP A 148 19.26 -18.98 0.94
#